data_AF-A0A8T7EJG0-F1
#
_entry.id   AF-A0A8T7EJG0-F1
#
_cell.length_a   1.000
_cell.length_b   1.000
_cell.length_c   1.000
_cell.angle_alpha   90.00
_cell.angle_beta   90.00
_cell.angle_gamma   90.00
#
_symmetry.space_group_name_H-M   'P 1'
#
loop_
_entity.id
_entity.type
_entity.pdbx_description
1 polymer ?
#
loop_
_entity_poly.entity_id
_entity_poly.type
_entity_poly.pdbx_seq_one_letter_code
_entity_poly.pdbx_strand_id
1 'polypeptide(L)'
;MIPAPIGLLRPAVWVMERVLPGSPVTTGLLDLLALPNVIEDNALVSHFKMDPTPFSGRHLDYLRANTFSGTLAKFLRDATVN
;
A
#
# COMPACT_ATOMS: atom_id res chain seq x y z
N MET A 1 -10.86 3.55 11.97
CA MET A 1 -10.36 3.89 10.62
C MET A 1 -11.15 5.10 10.14
N ILE A 2 -10.49 6.16 9.67
CA ILE A 2 -11.18 7.35 9.14
C ILE A 2 -11.26 7.18 7.62
N PRO A 3 -12.46 7.11 7.02
CA PRO A 3 -12.59 7.03 5.58
C PRO A 3 -12.13 8.37 4.97
N ALA A 4 -11.01 8.34 4.25
CA ALA A 4 -10.53 9.49 3.50
C ALA A 4 -11.06 9.38 2.05
N PRO A 5 -11.93 10.29 1.60
CA PRO A 5 -12.44 10.25 0.24
C PRO A 5 -11.29 10.51 -0.76
N ILE A 6 -11.19 9.66 -1.77
CA ILE A 6 -10.13 9.68 -2.80
C ILE A 6 -9.99 11.05 -3.47
N GLY A 7 -11.12 11.77 -3.66
CA GLY A 7 -11.13 13.11 -4.24
C GLY A 7 -10.30 14.14 -3.45
N LEU A 8 -10.17 13.98 -2.14
CA LEU A 8 -9.32 14.84 -1.30
C LEU A 8 -7.84 14.42 -1.33
N LEU A 9 -7.56 13.15 -1.60
CA LEU A 9 -6.20 12.61 -1.61
C LEU A 9 -5.48 12.87 -2.95
N ARG A 10 -6.22 12.95 -4.06
CA ARG A 10 -5.65 13.15 -5.41
C ARG A 10 -4.72 14.37 -5.52
N PRO A 11 -5.07 15.58 -5.05
CA PRO A 11 -4.17 16.73 -5.14
C PRO A 11 -2.88 16.54 -4.32
N ALA A 12 -2.99 15.95 -3.14
CA ALA A 12 -1.82 15.68 -2.29
C ALA A 12 -0.86 14.66 -2.94
N VAL A 13 -1.41 13.57 -3.48
CA VAL A 13 -0.63 12.55 -4.19
C VAL A 13 0.02 13.11 -5.45
N TRP A 14 -0.67 13.96 -6.20
CA TRP A 14 -0.13 14.62 -7.40
C TRP A 14 1.09 15.50 -7.09
N VAL A 15 1.08 16.21 -5.95
CA VAL A 15 2.23 17.00 -5.48
C VAL A 15 3.37 16.07 -5.05
N MET A 16 3.07 15.04 -4.26
CA MET A 16 4.08 14.08 -3.79
C MET A 16 4.78 13.36 -4.95
N GLU A 17 4.03 12.95 -5.97
CA GLU A 17 4.56 12.28 -7.16
C GLU A 17 5.54 13.15 -7.96
N ARG A 18 5.37 14.48 -7.93
CA ARG A 18 6.26 15.43 -8.62
C ARG A 18 7.47 15.89 -7.81
N VAL A 19 7.33 15.93 -6.49
CA VAL A 19 8.33 16.52 -5.59
C VAL A 19 9.26 15.46 -5.00
N LEU A 20 8.80 14.22 -4.84
CA LEU A 20 9.57 13.14 -4.25
C LEU A 20 10.16 12.24 -5.35
N PRO A 21 11.49 12.09 -5.44
CA PRO A 21 12.08 11.08 -6.32
C PRO A 21 11.64 9.70 -5.80
N GLY A 22 10.90 8.94 -6.62
CA GLY A 22 10.37 7.63 -6.23
C GLY A 22 9.23 7.69 -5.20
N SER A 23 8.23 8.57 -5.41
CA SER A 23 7.08 8.69 -4.51
C SER A 23 6.41 7.32 -4.20
N PRO A 24 6.22 6.96 -2.91
CA PRO A 24 5.57 5.71 -2.51
C PRO A 24 4.06 5.71 -2.78
N VAL A 25 3.50 6.85 -3.17
CA VAL A 25 2.08 7.01 -3.52
C VAL A 25 2.02 7.70 -4.88
N THR A 26 1.45 7.01 -5.86
CA THR A 26 1.20 7.53 -7.21
C THR A 26 -0.29 7.63 -7.44
N THR A 27 -0.69 8.48 -8.38
CA THR A 27 -2.09 8.60 -8.80
C THR A 27 -2.68 7.25 -9.25
N GLY A 28 -1.92 6.43 -9.96
CA GLY A 28 -2.35 5.07 -10.35
C GLY A 28 -2.56 4.11 -9.17
N LEU A 29 -1.69 4.15 -8.15
CA LEU A 29 -1.88 3.35 -6.93
C LEU A 29 -3.13 3.80 -6.15
N LEU A 30 -3.41 5.10 -6.14
CA LEU A 30 -4.61 5.65 -5.51
C LEU A 30 -5.89 5.17 -6.22
N ASP A 31 -5.87 5.05 -7.54
CA ASP A 31 -6.99 4.50 -8.30
C ASP A 31 -7.16 2.99 -8.05
N LEU A 32 -6.08 2.23 -7.83
CA LEU A 32 -6.19 0.81 -7.42
C LEU A 32 -6.82 0.63 -6.04
N LEU A 33 -6.56 1.55 -5.10
CA LEU A 33 -7.21 1.54 -3.79
C LEU A 33 -8.71 1.85 -3.88
N ALA A 34 -9.15 2.53 -4.93
CA ALA A 34 -10.56 2.83 -5.16
C ALA A 34 -11.34 1.62 -5.69
N LEU A 35 -10.66 0.60 -6.21
CA LEU A 35 -11.29 -0.60 -6.75
C LEU A 35 -11.51 -1.64 -5.64
N PRO A 36 -12.72 -2.24 -5.54
CA PRO A 36 -12.95 -3.33 -4.61
C PRO A 36 -12.15 -4.55 -5.04
N ASN A 37 -11.22 -5.00 -4.18
CA ASN A 37 -10.35 -6.16 -4.43
C ASN A 37 -10.71 -7.38 -3.56
N VAL A 38 -11.96 -7.46 -3.10
CA VAL A 38 -12.48 -8.59 -2.32
C VAL A 38 -13.45 -9.36 -3.21
N ILE A 39 -13.17 -10.64 -3.43
CA ILE A 39 -14.02 -11.53 -4.23
C ILE A 39 -14.91 -12.31 -3.25
N GLU A 40 -16.24 -12.23 -3.43
CA GLU A 40 -17.21 -12.93 -2.58
C GLU A 40 -17.16 -14.46 -2.80
N ASP A 41 -16.98 -14.91 -4.04
CA ASP A 41 -16.80 -16.34 -4.39
C ASP A 41 -15.33 -16.67 -4.65
N ASN A 42 -14.67 -17.25 -3.65
CA ASN A 42 -13.26 -17.57 -3.71
C ASN A 42 -13.00 -18.93 -4.36
N ALA A 43 -12.49 -18.91 -5.59
CA ALA A 43 -12.08 -20.11 -6.35
C ALA A 43 -11.09 -21.01 -5.59
N LEU A 44 -10.26 -20.47 -4.69
CA LEU A 44 -9.36 -21.26 -3.86
C LEU A 44 -10.12 -22.25 -2.98
N VAL A 45 -11.25 -21.81 -2.42
CA VAL A 45 -12.11 -22.62 -1.55
C VAL A 45 -13.03 -23.49 -2.40
N SER A 46 -13.70 -22.92 -3.41
CA SER A 46 -14.74 -23.60 -4.18
C SER A 46 -14.17 -24.64 -5.16
N HIS A 47 -13.10 -24.31 -5.89
CA HIS A 47 -12.50 -25.16 -6.93
C HIS A 47 -11.27 -25.93 -6.42
N PHE A 48 -10.33 -25.23 -5.76
CA PHE A 48 -9.05 -25.84 -5.36
C PHE A 48 -9.10 -26.53 -3.98
N LYS A 49 -10.22 -26.41 -3.25
CA LYS A 49 -10.43 -26.98 -1.90
C LYS A 49 -9.31 -26.61 -0.92
N MET A 50 -8.76 -25.40 -1.06
CA MET A 50 -7.72 -24.84 -0.19
C MET A 50 -8.32 -23.77 0.72
N ASP A 51 -7.93 -23.79 1.99
CA ASP A 51 -8.31 -22.77 2.96
C ASP A 51 -7.22 -21.68 3.01
N PRO A 52 -7.53 -20.41 2.74
CA PRO A 52 -6.54 -19.34 2.77
C PRO A 52 -6.02 -19.10 4.19
N THR A 53 -4.69 -19.03 4.32
CA THR A 53 -4.06 -18.65 5.59
C THR A 53 -4.44 -17.20 5.95
N PRO A 54 -4.96 -16.95 7.16
CA PRO A 54 -5.34 -15.61 7.58
C PRO A 54 -4.12 -14.68 7.68
N PHE A 55 -4.25 -13.47 7.15
CA PHE A 55 -3.25 -12.42 7.25
C PHE A 55 -3.17 -11.89 8.69
N SER A 56 -2.40 -12.59 9.54
CA SER A 56 -2.34 -12.34 10.98
C SER A 56 -0.91 -12.42 11.55
N GLY A 57 -0.68 -11.62 12.60
CA GLY A 57 0.43 -11.67 13.57
C GLY A 57 1.81 -12.04 13.02
N ARG A 58 2.08 -13.34 12.92
CA ARG A 58 3.37 -13.91 12.49
C ARG A 58 3.78 -13.50 11.06
N HIS A 59 2.82 -13.13 10.21
CA HIS A 59 3.11 -12.69 8.84
C HIS A 59 3.47 -11.20 8.75
N LEU A 60 3.35 -10.45 9.85
CA LEU A 60 3.58 -9.01 9.92
C LEU A 60 4.90 -8.65 10.62
N ASP A 61 5.74 -9.62 10.96
CA ASP A 61 6.98 -9.37 11.71
C ASP A 61 7.95 -8.44 10.95
N TYR A 62 7.86 -8.39 9.61
CA TYR A 62 8.60 -7.42 8.78
C TYR A 62 8.23 -5.96 9.07
N LEU A 63 7.03 -5.67 9.58
CA LEU A 63 6.63 -4.32 9.96
C LEU A 63 7.31 -3.85 11.25
N ARG A 64 7.76 -4.76 12.12
CA ARG A 64 8.41 -4.41 13.39
C ARG A 64 9.72 -3.64 13.19
N ALA A 65 10.38 -3.84 12.05
CA ALA A 65 11.61 -3.13 11.69
C ALA A 65 11.36 -1.73 11.09
N ASN A 66 10.12 -1.40 10.72
CA ASN A 66 9.78 -0.13 10.08
C ASN A 66 9.40 0.92 11.13
N THR A 67 10.38 1.72 11.54
CA THR A 67 10.10 2.96 12.30
C THR A 67 9.90 4.12 11.33
N PHE A 68 8.91 4.98 11.58
CA PHE A 68 8.56 6.11 10.69
C PHE A 68 9.76 6.93 10.22
N SER A 69 10.68 7.25 11.14
CA SER A 69 11.93 8.00 10.84
C SER A 69 12.91 7.20 9.96
N GLY A 70 13.08 5.90 10.23
CA GLY A 70 13.97 5.03 9.46
C GLY A 70 13.45 4.77 8.05
N THR A 71 12.14 4.59 7.91
CA THR A 71 11.47 4.42 6.62
C THR A 71 11.56 5.70 5.80
N LEU A 72 11.28 6.88 6.38
CA LEU A 72 11.41 8.16 5.68
C LEU A 72 12.85 8.45 5.26
N ALA A 73 13.83 8.22 6.14
CA ALA A 73 15.25 8.42 5.82
C ALA A 73 15.74 7.46 4.72
N LYS A 74 15.23 6.23 4.69
CA LYS A 74 15.51 5.27 3.61
C LYS A 74 14.95 5.74 2.28
N PHE A 75 13.70 6.22 2.26
CA PHE A 75 13.07 6.77 1.05
C PHE A 75 13.82 7.99 0.51
N LEU A 76 14.22 8.93 1.37
CA LEU A 76 14.97 10.12 0.94
C LEU A 76 16.39 9.78 0.48
N ARG A 77 17.01 8.71 1.02
CA ARG A 77 18.34 8.24 0.58
C ARG A 77 18.29 7.51 -0.75
N ASP A 78 17.37 6.58 -0.97
CA ASP A 78 17.18 5.90 -2.26
C ASP A 78 16.83 6.90 -3.37
N ALA A 79 16.07 7.95 -3.03
CA ALA A 79 15.76 9.07 -3.90
C ALA A 79 16.99 9.89 -4.36
N THR A 80 18.11 9.81 -3.62
CA THR A 80 19.34 10.57 -3.89
C THR A 80 20.37 9.76 -4.70
N VAL A 81 20.18 8.44 -4.86
CA VAL A 81 21.04 7.60 -5.69
C VAL A 81 20.46 7.51 -7.11
N ASN A 82 20.65 8.58 -7.88
CA ASN A 82 20.56 8.57 -9.35
C ASN A 82 21.57 9.56 -9.92
#